data_AF-A0AAN6RNR3-F1
#
_entry.id   AF-A0AAN6RNR3-F1
#
_cell.length_a   1.000
_cell.length_b   1.000
_cell.length_c   1.000
_cell.angle_alpha   90.00
_cell.angle_beta   90.00
_cell.angle_gamma   90.00
#
_symmetry.space_group_name_H-M   'P 1'
#
loop_
_entity.id
_entity.type
_entity.pdbx_description
1 polymer ?
#
loop_
_entity_poly.entity_id
_entity_poly.type
_entity_poly.pdbx_seq_one_letter_code
_entity_poly.pdbx_strand_id
1 'polypeptide(L)'
;MPQPAQWPEGLQAEVPEKIPPLNNIAPSILVPLQDDILGLEQPRDRVGRLKRILETVDYQREGVKENLLCMFEREKKRIILEAAEVEHARGPPGIQPGPRPSEVDDMIANMEAPAVQGMDYNIRNMADFDPKVEPPPDASLRDRTVLDLLRVVEKGLEEL
;
A
#
# COMPACT_ATOMS: atom_id res chain seq x y z
N MET A 1 47.38 -10.71 34.07
CA MET A 1 45.90 -10.70 34.07
C MET A 1 45.44 -9.69 33.02
N PRO A 2 44.92 -10.10 31.86
CA PRO A 2 44.38 -9.16 30.88
C PRO A 2 42.99 -8.69 31.32
N GLN A 3 42.70 -7.39 31.14
CA GLN A 3 41.41 -6.78 31.46
C GLN A 3 40.33 -7.22 30.46
N PRO A 4 39.05 -7.34 30.88
CA PRO A 4 37.96 -7.62 29.95
C PRO A 4 37.69 -6.40 29.05
N ALA A 5 37.46 -6.68 27.77
CA ALA A 5 37.15 -5.67 26.76
C ALA A 5 35.90 -4.87 27.15
N GLN A 6 36.05 -3.55 27.22
CA GLN A 6 34.94 -2.61 27.30
C GLN A 6 34.26 -2.57 25.93
N TRP A 7 33.00 -2.96 25.87
CA TRP A 7 32.15 -2.77 24.69
C TRP A 7 31.87 -1.27 24.53
N PRO A 8 31.85 -0.73 23.31
CA PRO A 8 31.49 0.68 23.11
C PRO A 8 30.03 0.90 23.54
N GLU A 9 29.85 1.69 24.59
CA GLU A 9 28.58 2.33 24.93
C GLU A 9 28.16 3.22 23.76
N GLY A 10 27.05 2.90 23.10
CA GLY A 10 26.48 3.80 22.09
C GLY A 10 25.90 3.16 20.83
N LEU A 11 25.24 2.00 20.93
CA LEU A 11 24.15 1.68 20.02
C LEU A 11 22.85 1.96 20.79
N GLN A 12 22.52 3.24 20.93
CA GLN A 12 21.15 3.60 21.27
C GLN A 12 20.31 3.02 20.14
N ALA A 13 19.49 2.02 20.45
CA ALA A 13 18.41 1.62 19.56
C ALA A 13 17.57 2.88 19.35
N GLU A 14 17.68 3.48 18.16
CA GLU A 14 16.83 4.61 17.78
C GLU A 14 15.40 4.15 18.01
N VAL A 15 14.74 4.76 18.99
CA VAL A 15 13.31 4.53 19.22
C VAL A 15 12.64 4.90 17.91
N PRO A 16 11.91 3.97 17.24
CA PRO A 16 11.32 4.27 15.96
C PRO A 16 10.37 5.44 16.16
N GLU A 17 10.70 6.58 15.56
CA GLU A 17 9.90 7.79 15.67
C GLU A 17 8.53 7.48 15.07
N LYS A 18 7.49 7.52 15.90
CA LYS A 18 6.14 7.17 15.46
C LYS A 18 5.61 8.24 14.52
N ILE A 19 5.73 7.99 13.23
CA ILE A 19 5.25 8.90 12.19
C ILE A 19 3.71 8.98 12.27
N PRO A 20 3.10 10.17 12.48
CA PRO A 20 1.65 10.32 12.45
C PRO A 20 1.10 10.05 11.04
N PRO A 21 -0.13 9.54 10.92
CA PRO A 21 -0.74 9.25 9.63
C PRO A 21 -1.00 10.51 8.81
N LEU A 22 -0.87 10.38 7.48
CA LEU A 22 -1.18 11.44 6.55
C LEU A 22 -2.68 11.60 6.33
N ASN A 23 -3.32 12.49 7.09
CA ASN A 23 -4.76 12.75 6.95
C ASN A 23 -5.11 13.85 5.93
N ASN A 24 -4.17 14.73 5.62
CA ASN A 24 -4.42 15.88 4.74
C ASN A 24 -3.15 16.28 3.98
N ILE A 25 -3.27 16.47 2.66
CA ILE A 25 -2.19 16.93 1.79
C ILE A 25 -2.14 18.46 1.62
N ALA A 26 -3.16 19.20 2.11
CA ALA A 26 -3.24 20.64 1.99
C ALA A 26 -1.97 21.39 2.46
N PRO A 27 -1.24 20.95 3.51
CA PRO A 27 0.01 21.61 3.89
C PRO A 27 1.08 21.63 2.80
N SER A 28 1.01 20.76 1.78
CA SER A 28 1.98 20.73 0.68
C SER A 28 1.99 22.00 -0.16
N ILE A 29 0.90 22.79 -0.15
CA ILE A 29 0.82 24.07 -0.87
C ILE A 29 1.75 25.14 -0.28
N LEU A 30 2.20 24.94 0.96
CA LEU A 30 2.99 25.91 1.70
C LEU A 30 4.47 25.71 1.37
N VAL A 31 4.96 26.48 0.41
CA VAL A 31 6.38 26.51 0.06
C VAL A 31 7.10 27.46 1.01
N PRO A 32 8.15 27.01 1.74
CA PRO A 32 8.89 27.88 2.65
C PRO A 32 9.64 28.96 1.86
N LEU A 33 9.55 30.20 2.33
CA LEU A 33 10.27 31.33 1.74
C LEU A 33 11.78 31.13 1.94
N GLN A 34 12.55 31.19 0.85
CA GLN A 34 14.02 31.21 0.94
C GLN A 34 14.58 32.63 0.99
N ASP A 35 13.86 33.59 0.42
CA ASP A 35 14.28 34.99 0.36
C ASP A 35 13.52 35.83 1.39
N ASP A 36 14.22 36.80 1.97
CA ASP A 36 13.61 37.81 2.82
C ASP A 36 12.75 38.75 1.97
N ILE A 37 11.45 38.69 2.21
CA ILE A 37 10.43 39.50 1.54
C ILE A 37 10.56 41.00 1.83
N LEU A 38 11.28 41.40 2.88
CA LEU A 38 11.43 42.79 3.29
C LEU A 38 12.45 43.58 2.44
N GLY A 39 13.33 42.89 1.69
CA GLY A 39 14.39 43.51 0.87
C GLY A 39 14.11 43.60 -0.62
N LEU A 40 12.94 43.13 -1.09
CA LEU A 40 12.70 42.96 -2.52
C LEU A 40 12.29 44.26 -3.21
N GLU A 41 13.10 44.73 -4.16
CA GLU A 41 12.77 45.92 -4.96
C GLU A 41 11.52 45.64 -5.83
N GLN A 42 10.53 46.53 -5.76
CA GLN A 42 9.28 46.37 -6.50
C GLN A 42 9.49 46.61 -8.01
N PRO A 43 8.90 45.77 -8.88
CA PRO A 43 8.97 46.00 -10.32
C PRO A 43 8.29 47.32 -10.70
N ARG A 44 9.08 48.26 -11.25
CA ARG A 44 8.58 49.56 -11.70
C ARG A 44 7.72 49.46 -12.96
N ASP A 45 8.04 48.50 -13.84
CA ASP A 45 7.38 48.31 -15.13
C ASP A 45 6.40 47.14 -15.15
N ARG A 46 5.38 47.24 -16.00
CA ARG A 46 4.38 46.16 -16.22
C ARG A 46 5.04 44.85 -16.68
N VAL A 47 6.04 44.93 -17.56
CA VAL A 47 6.76 43.75 -18.06
C VAL A 47 7.58 43.10 -16.93
N GLY A 48 8.25 43.90 -16.11
CA GLY A 48 8.98 43.40 -14.94
C GLY A 48 8.04 42.70 -13.94
N ARG A 49 6.84 43.25 -13.74
CA ARG A 49 5.81 42.63 -12.89
C ARG A 49 5.37 41.27 -13.42
N LEU A 50 5.10 41.16 -14.73
CA LEU A 50 4.67 39.91 -15.35
C LEU A 50 5.77 38.83 -15.29
N LYS A 51 7.03 39.21 -15.55
CA LYS A 51 8.18 38.30 -15.42
C LYS A 51 8.28 37.75 -14.00
N ARG A 52 8.21 38.62 -13.00
CA ARG A 52 8.27 38.23 -11.59
C ARG A 52 7.12 37.33 -11.16
N ILE A 53 5.91 37.59 -11.66
CA ILE A 53 4.76 36.70 -11.41
C ILE A 53 5.03 35.31 -11.98
N LEU A 54 5.55 35.23 -13.22
CA LEU A 54 5.83 33.96 -13.87
C LEU A 54 6.92 33.17 -13.11
N GLU A 55 8.00 33.85 -12.72
CA GLU A 55 9.06 33.27 -11.88
C GLU A 55 8.51 32.75 -10.54
N THR A 56 7.61 33.51 -9.90
CA THR A 56 6.98 33.09 -8.63
C THR A 56 6.09 31.86 -8.82
N VAL A 57 5.35 31.79 -9.93
CA VAL A 57 4.48 30.65 -10.26
C VAL A 57 5.33 29.39 -10.50
N ASP A 58 6.41 29.50 -11.27
CA ASP A 58 7.30 28.36 -11.54
C ASP A 58 7.98 27.87 -10.26
N TYR A 59 8.43 28.80 -9.43
CA TYR A 59 9.00 28.50 -8.12
C TYR A 59 8.00 27.79 -7.18
N GLN A 60 6.78 28.34 -7.05
CA GLN A 60 5.74 27.71 -6.23
C GLN A 60 5.37 26.33 -6.77
N ARG A 61 5.29 26.17 -8.10
CA ARG A 61 4.98 24.89 -8.72
C ARG A 61 5.98 23.80 -8.32
N GLU A 62 7.28 24.10 -8.40
CA GLU A 62 8.29 23.11 -8.03
C GLU A 62 8.28 22.86 -6.52
N GLY A 63 8.17 23.90 -5.69
CA GLY A 63 8.11 23.75 -4.23
C GLY A 63 6.92 22.90 -3.76
N VAL A 64 5.73 23.07 -4.35
CA VAL A 64 4.56 22.25 -4.02
C VAL A 64 4.77 20.80 -4.43
N LYS A 65 5.40 20.56 -5.59
CA LYS A 65 5.72 19.20 -6.06
C LYS A 65 6.71 18.50 -5.13
N GLU A 66 7.77 19.18 -4.71
CA GLU A 66 8.74 18.66 -3.73
C GLU A 66 8.08 18.37 -2.38
N ASN A 67 7.25 19.27 -1.89
CA ASN A 67 6.51 19.09 -0.65
C ASN A 67 5.55 17.88 -0.71
N LEU A 68 4.83 17.71 -1.82
CA LEU A 68 3.98 16.54 -2.05
C LEU A 68 4.79 15.25 -2.00
N LEU A 69 5.93 15.21 -2.68
CA LEU A 69 6.82 14.05 -2.67
C LEU A 69 7.30 13.73 -1.25
N CYS A 70 7.74 14.73 -0.49
CA CYS A 70 8.17 14.57 0.89
C CYS A 70 7.06 13.98 1.79
N MET A 71 5.81 14.47 1.63
CA MET A 71 4.66 13.95 2.38
C MET A 71 4.37 12.49 2.03
N PHE A 72 4.41 12.11 0.75
CA PHE A 72 4.21 10.72 0.33
C PHE A 72 5.35 9.80 0.75
N GLU A 73 6.60 10.26 0.70
CA GLU A 73 7.74 9.47 1.19
C GLU A 73 7.63 9.19 2.68
N ARG A 74 7.21 10.19 3.46
CA ARG A 74 6.96 10.04 4.90
C ARG A 74 5.83 9.04 5.17
N GLU A 75 4.74 9.11 4.43
CA GLU A 75 3.61 8.17 4.55
C GLU A 75 4.03 6.75 4.14
N LYS A 76 4.81 6.60 3.06
CA LYS A 76 5.39 5.32 2.65
C LYS A 76 6.23 4.72 3.79
N LYS A 77 7.10 5.52 4.41
CA LYS A 77 7.91 5.08 5.56
C LYS A 77 7.02 4.63 6.71
N ARG A 78 5.96 5.37 7.02
CA ARG A 78 4.97 4.98 8.05
C ARG A 78 4.35 3.62 7.76
N ILE A 79 3.84 3.41 6.54
CA ILE A 79 3.21 2.14 6.14
C ILE A 79 4.19 0.97 6.26
N ILE A 80 5.45 1.16 5.88
CA ILE A 80 6.48 0.13 5.99
C ILE A 80 6.75 -0.21 7.47
N LEU A 81 6.87 0.80 8.33
CA LEU A 81 7.07 0.60 9.77
C LEU A 81 5.86 -0.10 10.40
N GLU A 82 4.65 0.33 10.07
CA GLU A 82 3.40 -0.27 10.54
C GLU A 82 3.29 -1.74 10.08
N ALA A 83 3.64 -2.04 8.83
CA ALA A 83 3.67 -3.40 8.32
C ALA A 83 4.70 -4.27 9.06
N ALA A 84 5.90 -3.73 9.32
CA ALA A 84 6.94 -4.43 10.08
C ALA A 84 6.52 -4.67 11.55
N GLU A 85 5.85 -3.71 12.18
CA GLU A 85 5.28 -3.87 13.53
C GLU A 85 4.20 -4.97 13.54
N VAL A 86 3.32 -4.99 12.54
CA VAL A 86 2.28 -6.02 12.41
C VAL A 86 2.88 -7.40 12.15
N GLU A 87 3.89 -7.51 11.30
CA GLU A 87 4.60 -8.77 11.03
C GLU A 87 5.33 -9.25 12.29
N HIS A 88 6.02 -8.37 13.02
CA HIS A 88 6.66 -8.73 14.28
C HIS A 88 5.64 -9.18 15.34
N ALA A 89 4.47 -8.55 15.39
CA ALA A 89 3.40 -8.91 16.32
C ALA A 89 2.69 -10.23 15.96
N ARG A 90 2.51 -10.52 14.66
CA ARG A 90 1.82 -11.72 14.17
C ARG A 90 2.75 -12.91 13.93
N GLY A 91 4.05 -12.67 13.87
CA GLY A 91 5.05 -13.65 13.44
C GLY A 91 5.11 -13.78 11.90
N PRO A 92 6.08 -14.54 11.37
CA PRO A 92 6.16 -14.79 9.93
C PRO A 92 4.82 -15.33 9.42
N PRO A 93 4.39 -14.97 8.20
CA PRO A 93 3.17 -15.52 7.62
C PRO A 93 3.27 -17.04 7.73
N GLY A 94 2.33 -17.65 8.46
CA GLY A 94 2.30 -19.08 8.65
C GLY A 94 2.41 -19.73 7.27
N ILE A 95 3.26 -20.76 7.14
CA ILE A 95 3.34 -21.57 5.94
C ILE A 95 1.90 -21.95 5.63
N GLN A 96 1.37 -21.48 4.50
CA GLN A 96 0.03 -21.88 4.09
C GLN A 96 0.03 -23.40 4.09
N PRO A 97 -0.88 -24.04 4.84
CA PRO A 97 -0.92 -25.50 4.86
C PRO A 97 -0.99 -25.97 3.41
N GLY A 98 -0.17 -26.95 3.07
CA GLY A 98 -0.27 -27.61 1.77
C GLY A 98 -1.70 -28.11 1.55
N PRO A 99 -2.11 -28.34 0.30
CA PRO A 99 -3.44 -28.85 0.00
C PRO A 99 -3.72 -30.09 0.84
N ARG A 100 -4.94 -30.18 1.38
CA ARG A 100 -5.36 -31.33 2.19
C ARG A 100 -5.27 -32.58 1.32
N PRO A 101 -4.98 -33.77 1.88
CA PRO A 101 -4.91 -35.00 1.10
C PRO A 101 -6.16 -35.24 0.23
N SER A 102 -7.35 -34.91 0.75
CA SER A 102 -8.60 -34.97 -0.02
C SER A 102 -8.62 -34.03 -1.23
N GLU A 103 -8.06 -32.84 -1.11
CA GLU A 103 -7.97 -31.88 -2.23
C GLU A 103 -6.98 -32.35 -3.28
N VAL A 104 -5.90 -33.03 -2.85
CA VAL A 104 -4.95 -33.67 -3.76
C VAL A 104 -5.62 -34.83 -4.52
N ASP A 105 -6.41 -35.64 -3.82
CA ASP A 105 -7.17 -36.74 -4.43
C ASP A 105 -8.20 -36.21 -5.43
N ASP A 106 -8.93 -35.14 -5.10
CA ASP A 106 -9.86 -34.48 -6.01
C ASP A 106 -9.15 -33.89 -7.24
N MET A 107 -7.95 -33.33 -7.04
CA MET A 107 -7.16 -32.77 -8.13
C MET A 107 -6.65 -33.88 -9.07
N ILE A 108 -6.18 -35.01 -8.52
CA ILE A 108 -5.78 -36.19 -9.30
C ILE A 108 -6.98 -36.76 -10.06
N ALA A 109 -8.13 -36.93 -9.40
CA ALA A 109 -9.35 -37.43 -10.02
C ALA A 109 -9.82 -36.53 -11.17
N ASN A 110 -9.72 -35.21 -11.02
CA ASN A 110 -10.03 -34.26 -12.09
C ASN A 110 -9.03 -34.32 -13.26
N MET A 111 -7.75 -34.60 -12.98
CA MET A 111 -6.74 -34.77 -14.03
C MET A 111 -6.91 -36.09 -14.80
N GLU A 112 -7.39 -37.15 -14.14
CA GLU A 112 -7.67 -38.45 -14.76
C GLU A 112 -9.01 -38.51 -15.49
N ALA A 113 -9.88 -37.52 -15.27
CA ALA A 113 -11.20 -37.48 -15.88
C ALA A 113 -11.10 -37.36 -17.42
N PRO A 114 -11.89 -38.15 -18.18
CA PRO A 114 -11.92 -38.04 -19.62
C PRO A 114 -12.44 -36.67 -20.06
N ALA A 115 -11.86 -36.13 -21.14
CA ALA A 115 -12.34 -34.89 -21.74
C ALA A 115 -13.81 -35.03 -22.15
N VAL A 116 -14.64 -34.09 -21.69
CA VAL A 116 -16.05 -34.00 -22.01
C VAL A 116 -16.19 -33.55 -23.47
N GLN A 117 -16.87 -34.35 -24.29
CA GLN A 117 -17.07 -34.03 -25.70
C GLN A 117 -17.89 -32.74 -25.85
N GLY A 118 -17.36 -31.78 -26.62
CA GLY A 118 -18.02 -30.50 -26.90
C GLY A 118 -17.72 -29.36 -25.92
N MET A 119 -16.89 -29.59 -24.88
CA MET A 119 -16.39 -28.53 -24.00
C MET A 119 -15.09 -27.92 -24.58
N ASP A 120 -15.04 -26.59 -24.70
CA ASP A 120 -13.82 -25.86 -25.03
C ASP A 120 -13.07 -25.48 -23.75
N TYR A 121 -12.00 -26.22 -23.45
CA TYR A 121 -11.15 -26.01 -22.29
C TYR A 121 -10.27 -24.75 -22.37
N ASN A 122 -10.26 -24.05 -23.51
CA ASN A 122 -9.56 -22.76 -23.64
C ASN A 122 -10.38 -21.58 -23.12
N ILE A 123 -11.68 -21.79 -22.86
CA ILE A 123 -12.53 -20.80 -22.22
C ILE A 123 -12.38 -20.99 -20.71
N ARG A 124 -12.01 -19.94 -19.98
CA ARG A 124 -12.05 -19.93 -18.51
C ARG A 124 -13.51 -20.00 -18.05
N ASN A 125 -14.08 -21.19 -18.02
CA ASN A 125 -15.24 -21.48 -17.18
C ASN A 125 -14.71 -21.59 -15.75
N MET A 126 -14.81 -20.49 -15.01
CA MET A 126 -14.71 -20.54 -13.56
C MET A 126 -15.82 -21.49 -13.08
N ALA A 127 -15.52 -22.39 -12.14
CA ALA A 127 -16.59 -23.12 -11.47
C ALA A 127 -17.58 -22.10 -10.88
N ASP A 128 -18.87 -22.36 -11.06
CA ASP A 128 -19.92 -21.53 -10.46
C ASP A 128 -19.63 -21.42 -8.96
N PHE A 129 -19.52 -20.19 -8.45
CA PHE A 129 -19.33 -19.98 -7.03
C PHE A 129 -20.63 -20.42 -6.34
N ASP A 130 -20.51 -21.23 -5.28
CA ASP A 130 -21.67 -21.58 -4.47
C ASP A 130 -21.74 -20.57 -3.31
N PRO A 131 -22.68 -19.62 -3.33
CA PRO A 131 -22.75 -18.55 -2.34
C PRO A 131 -23.02 -19.08 -0.93
N LYS A 132 -23.45 -20.35 -0.80
CA LYS A 132 -23.75 -21.02 0.47
C LYS A 132 -22.53 -21.56 1.18
N VAL A 133 -21.37 -21.64 0.52
CA VAL A 133 -20.13 -22.07 1.18
C VAL A 133 -19.65 -20.95 2.10
N GLU A 134 -19.67 -21.22 3.40
CA GLU A 134 -19.12 -20.28 4.37
C GLU A 134 -17.60 -20.24 4.29
N PRO A 135 -16.98 -19.04 4.36
CA PRO A 135 -15.53 -18.94 4.43
C PRO A 135 -15.00 -19.73 5.64
N PRO A 136 -13.90 -20.49 5.50
CA PRO A 136 -13.26 -21.15 6.63
C PRO A 136 -13.02 -20.16 7.79
N PRO A 137 -13.16 -20.61 9.06
CA PRO A 137 -12.94 -19.74 10.22
C PRO A 137 -11.50 -19.18 10.28
N ASP A 138 -10.56 -19.85 9.64
CA ASP A 138 -9.14 -19.48 9.56
C ASP A 138 -8.75 -18.77 8.23
N ALA A 139 -9.73 -18.41 7.39
CA ALA A 139 -9.46 -17.71 6.13
C ALA A 139 -8.83 -16.34 6.38
N SER A 140 -7.87 -15.96 5.52
CA SER A 140 -7.24 -14.64 5.62
C SER A 140 -8.28 -13.52 5.44
N LEU A 141 -8.02 -12.34 6.00
CA LEU A 141 -8.92 -11.17 5.83
C LEU A 141 -9.18 -10.86 4.36
N ARG A 142 -8.19 -11.09 3.49
CA ARG A 142 -8.31 -10.92 2.04
C ARG A 142 -9.26 -11.94 1.42
N ASP A 143 -9.15 -13.20 1.83
CA ASP A 143 -9.99 -14.26 1.25
C ASP A 143 -11.44 -14.08 1.67
N ARG A 144 -11.69 -13.62 2.91
CA ARG A 144 -13.03 -13.25 3.38
C ARG A 144 -13.66 -12.13 2.55
N THR A 145 -12.93 -11.04 2.32
CA THR A 145 -13.47 -9.90 1.56
C THR A 145 -13.74 -10.27 0.10
N VAL A 146 -12.91 -11.13 -0.50
CA VAL A 146 -13.15 -11.65 -1.86
C VAL A 146 -14.42 -12.49 -1.90
N LEU A 147 -14.61 -13.40 -0.94
CA LEU A 147 -15.82 -14.24 -0.87
C LEU A 147 -17.09 -13.42 -0.63
N ASP A 148 -17.03 -12.41 0.22
CA ASP A 148 -18.17 -11.51 0.45
C ASP A 148 -18.53 -10.71 -0.81
N LEU A 149 -17.53 -10.23 -1.57
CA LEU A 149 -17.76 -9.54 -2.84
C LEU A 149 -18.42 -10.45 -3.87
N LEU A 150 -17.93 -11.69 -4.02
CA LEU A 150 -18.51 -12.67 -4.93
C LEU A 150 -19.98 -12.96 -4.57
N ARG A 151 -20.28 -13.11 -3.28
CA ARG A 151 -21.66 -13.34 -2.80
C ARG A 151 -22.59 -12.17 -3.10
N VAL A 152 -22.10 -10.92 -3.01
CA VAL A 152 -22.90 -9.74 -3.37
C VAL A 152 -23.17 -9.69 -4.87
N VAL A 153 -22.17 -10.01 -5.70
CA VAL A 153 -22.30 -10.01 -7.17
C VAL A 153 -23.31 -11.05 -7.62
N GLU A 154 -23.26 -12.26 -7.08
CA GLU A 154 -24.23 -13.31 -7.42
C GLU A 154 -25.64 -12.97 -6.99
N LYS A 155 -25.81 -12.45 -5.77
CA LYS A 155 -27.11 -11.98 -5.33
C LYS A 155 -27.68 -10.89 -6.26
N GLY A 156 -26.83 -9.99 -6.74
CA GLY A 156 -27.21 -8.97 -7.71
C GLY A 156 -27.58 -9.54 -9.09
N LEU A 157 -27.00 -10.67 -9.50
CA LEU A 157 -27.35 -11.38 -10.73
C LEU A 157 -28.69 -12.11 -10.61
N GLU A 158 -29.04 -12.63 -9.44
CA GLU A 158 -30.34 -13.28 -9.19
C GLU A 158 -31.52 -12.28 -9.13
N GLU A 159 -31.26 -11.01 -8.83
CA GLU A 159 -32.26 -9.95 -8.71
C GLU A 159 -32.56 -9.20 -10.04
N LEU A 160 -31.90 -9.58 -11.14
CA LEU A 160 -32.04 -9.00 -12.49
C LEU A 160 -32.92 -9.85 -13.42
#